data_AF-A0A1L7GTC4-F1
#
_entry.id   AF-A0A1L7GTC4-F1
#
_cell.length_a   1.000
_cell.length_b   1.000
_cell.length_c   1.000
_cell.angle_alpha   90.00
_cell.angle_beta   90.00
_cell.angle_gamma   90.00
#
_symmetry.space_group_name_H-M   'P 1'
#
loop_
_entity.id
_entity.type
_entity.pdbx_description
1 polymer ?
#
loop_
_entity_poly.entity_id
_entity_poly.type
_entity_poly.pdbx_seq_one_letter_code
_entity_poly.pdbx_strand_id
1 'polypeptide(L)'
;MAVTIDPSTKKWVIDGVVQDVSAVGQSGATPTIDQTTGHWFISGVDTGIQAIGKDGKDGKSAYQLAVDNGYPSSLDTWLASLKGDPGEKGDTALSVKVGSVKSGDTTTVTNSGTNTDLVLDFTFAPKDLEGLASYATHDDLNGYVKTSVLTGYYTSAQLDAKLSAKADLAMVANIADKDTVQSFSNKVDQLTALVNSQDQTIAGLQTQLNTALAQLKTVMAQLKTTTTTTS
;
A
#
# COMPACT_ATOMS: atom_id res chain seq x y z
N MET A 1 37.80 -8.19 111.81
CA MET A 1 37.83 -6.83 111.23
C MET A 1 36.76 -6.79 110.16
N ALA A 2 35.67 -6.07 110.40
CA ALA A 2 34.61 -5.90 109.40
C ALA A 2 34.82 -4.57 108.70
N VAL A 3 34.95 -4.59 107.37
CA VAL A 3 35.07 -3.40 106.54
C VAL A 3 33.81 -3.31 105.68
N THR A 4 33.06 -2.23 105.86
CA THR A 4 31.82 -1.96 105.11
C THR A 4 31.81 -0.54 104.60
N ILE A 5 30.85 -0.21 103.73
CA ILE A 5 30.62 1.15 103.26
C ILE A 5 29.36 1.66 103.94
N ASP A 6 29.44 2.81 104.60
CA ASP A 6 28.25 3.47 105.12
C ASP A 6 27.38 3.92 103.94
N PRO A 7 26.14 3.40 103.80
CA PRO A 7 25.30 3.70 102.65
C PRO A 7 24.88 5.16 102.59
N SER A 8 24.90 5.90 103.71
CA SER A 8 24.52 7.31 103.78
C SER A 8 25.67 8.26 103.44
N THR A 9 26.85 8.05 104.03
CA THR A 9 28.01 8.94 103.84
C THR A 9 28.96 8.50 102.73
N LYS A 10 28.81 7.27 102.23
CA LYS A 10 29.71 6.64 101.25
C LYS A 10 31.17 6.57 101.69
N LYS A 11 31.44 6.63 102.99
CA LYS A 11 32.77 6.48 103.59
C LYS A 11 33.02 5.04 104.05
N TRP A 12 34.29 4.68 104.20
CA TRP A 12 34.68 3.38 104.76
C TRP A 12 34.30 3.30 106.24
N VAL A 13 33.75 2.17 106.67
CA VAL A 13 33.50 1.83 108.07
C VAL A 13 34.41 0.67 108.42
N ILE A 14 35.22 0.84 109.47
CA ILE A 14 36.10 -0.21 109.98
C ILE A 14 35.69 -0.44 111.43
N ASP A 15 35.27 -1.67 111.72
CA ASP A 15 34.86 -2.11 113.07
C ASP A 15 33.82 -1.18 113.73
N GLY A 16 32.89 -0.66 112.93
CA GLY A 16 31.78 0.19 113.39
C GLY A 16 32.08 1.69 113.44
N VAL A 17 33.32 2.12 113.17
CA VAL A 17 33.71 3.54 113.14
C VAL A 17 33.81 4.04 111.70
N VAL A 18 33.04 5.09 111.38
CA VAL A 18 33.10 5.78 110.08
C VAL A 18 34.44 6.52 109.95
N GLN A 19 35.23 6.16 108.94
CA GLN A 19 36.51 6.78 108.64
C GLN A 19 36.31 8.02 107.77
N ASP A 20 37.20 9.01 107.84
CA ASP A 20 37.14 10.21 107.00
C ASP A 20 37.73 10.00 105.60
N VAL A 21 37.37 8.88 104.97
CA VAL A 21 37.86 8.50 103.64
C VAL A 21 36.68 8.03 102.80
N SER A 22 36.51 8.63 101.62
CA SER A 22 35.49 8.21 100.66
C SER A 22 35.77 6.79 100.18
N ALA A 23 34.76 5.92 100.24
CA ALA A 23 34.81 4.58 99.67
C ALA A 23 34.40 4.55 98.19
N VAL A 24 34.01 5.70 97.64
CA VAL A 24 33.62 5.85 96.23
C VAL A 24 34.50 6.89 95.54
N GLY A 25 34.84 6.64 94.28
CA GLY A 25 35.54 7.61 93.44
C GLY A 25 34.63 8.78 93.06
N GLN A 26 35.20 9.98 92.93
CA GLN A 26 34.49 11.12 92.35
C GLN A 26 34.43 10.98 90.83
N SER A 27 33.30 11.33 90.23
CA SER A 27 33.20 11.45 88.77
C SER A 27 34.18 12.51 88.28
N GLY A 28 34.90 12.23 87.20
CA GLY A 28 35.70 13.24 86.51
C GLY A 28 34.82 14.36 85.95
N ALA A 29 35.38 15.55 85.82
CA ALA A 29 34.69 16.66 85.18
C ALA A 29 34.50 16.35 83.68
N THR A 30 33.27 16.49 83.19
CA THR A 30 32.97 16.35 81.76
C THR A 30 33.63 17.48 80.99
N PRO A 31 34.53 17.20 80.03
CA PRO A 31 35.10 18.24 79.18
C PRO A 31 34.03 18.87 78.30
N THR A 32 34.07 20.20 78.15
CA THR A 32 33.22 20.95 77.22
C THR A 32 34.07 21.72 76.24
N ILE A 33 33.52 22.07 75.08
CA ILE A 33 34.19 22.89 74.08
C ILE A 33 33.56 24.27 74.11
N ASP A 34 34.37 25.32 74.25
CA ASP A 34 33.89 26.67 74.01
C ASP A 34 33.80 26.89 72.49
N GLN A 35 32.61 27.26 72.00
CA GLN A 35 32.39 27.51 70.57
C GLN A 35 33.03 28.82 70.09
N THR A 36 33.34 29.74 71.00
CA THR A 36 33.93 31.05 70.63
C THR A 36 35.41 30.92 70.35
N THR A 37 36.13 30.23 71.22
CA THR A 37 37.59 30.09 71.14
C THR A 37 38.01 28.72 70.58
N GLY A 38 37.14 27.71 70.65
CA GLY A 38 37.40 26.35 70.19
C GLY A 38 38.32 25.54 71.10
N HIS A 39 38.56 25.98 72.34
CA HIS A 39 39.40 25.30 73.33
C HIS A 39 38.60 24.31 74.18
N TRP A 40 39.30 23.32 74.73
CA TRP A 40 38.75 22.45 75.77
C TRP A 40 38.65 23.20 77.09
N PHE A 41 37.49 23.06 77.72
CA PHE A 41 37.22 23.52 79.08
C PHE A 41 36.99 22.31 79.98
N ILE A 42 37.67 22.28 81.13
CA ILE A 42 37.50 21.24 82.17
C ILE A 42 37.09 21.95 83.45
N SER A 43 35.94 21.58 84.02
CA SER A 43 35.37 22.25 85.21
C SER A 43 35.21 23.77 85.06
N GLY A 44 34.97 24.26 83.84
CA GLY A 44 34.84 25.70 83.56
C GLY A 44 36.18 26.46 83.45
N VAL A 45 37.32 25.77 83.51
CA VAL A 45 38.65 26.35 83.28
C VAL A 45 39.10 26.06 81.86
N ASP A 46 39.51 27.10 81.14
CA ASP A 46 40.12 26.99 79.81
C ASP A 46 41.47 26.28 79.92
N THR A 47 41.66 25.22 79.15
CA THR A 47 42.91 24.46 79.12
C THR A 47 43.96 25.08 78.18
N GLY A 48 43.56 25.99 77.28
CA GLY A 48 44.41 26.49 76.20
C GLY A 48 44.64 25.47 75.07
N ILE A 49 44.10 24.25 75.18
CA ILE A 49 44.23 23.20 74.16
C ILE A 49 43.07 23.29 73.17
N GLN A 50 43.39 23.33 71.88
CA GLN A 50 42.37 23.36 70.82
C GLN A 50 41.58 22.04 70.78
N ALA A 51 40.26 22.14 70.85
CA ALA A 51 39.34 21.02 70.67
C ALA A 51 38.84 20.85 69.23
N ILE A 52 38.85 21.94 68.46
CA ILE A 52 38.35 22.00 67.08
C ILE A 52 39.53 22.03 66.11
N GLY A 53 39.52 21.15 65.11
CA GLY A 53 40.52 21.17 64.04
C GLY A 53 40.41 22.43 63.17
N LYS A 54 41.54 22.92 62.64
CA LYS A 54 41.52 23.94 61.59
C LYS A 54 41.09 23.31 60.27
N ASP A 55 40.39 24.06 59.44
CA ASP A 55 40.07 23.64 58.08
C ASP A 55 41.36 23.31 57.29
N GLY A 56 41.27 22.30 56.43
CA GLY A 56 42.32 21.99 55.48
C GLY A 56 42.53 23.15 54.50
N LYS A 57 43.75 23.29 53.96
CA LYS A 57 43.99 24.23 52.86
C LYS A 57 43.28 23.72 51.60
N ASP A 58 42.67 24.64 50.86
CA ASP A 58 42.14 24.34 49.53
C ASP A 58 43.22 23.79 48.59
N GLY A 59 42.85 22.85 47.74
CA GLY A 59 43.71 22.31 46.69
C GLY A 59 43.97 23.30 45.55
N LYS A 60 45.01 23.05 44.76
CA LYS A 60 45.29 23.85 43.55
C LYS A 60 44.21 23.63 42.49
N SER A 61 43.87 24.68 41.76
CA SER A 61 42.98 24.60 40.59
C SER A 61 43.68 23.90 39.41
N ALA A 62 42.89 23.40 38.46
CA ALA A 62 43.42 22.77 37.24
C ALA A 62 44.33 23.73 36.44
N TYR A 63 43.99 25.02 36.39
CA TYR A 63 44.84 26.04 35.77
C TYR A 63 46.15 26.25 36.54
N GLN A 64 46.11 26.31 37.87
CA GLN A 64 47.33 26.45 38.69
C GLN A 64 48.27 25.25 38.48
N LEU A 65 47.72 24.03 38.40
CA LEU A 65 48.51 22.84 38.06
C LEU A 65 49.08 22.92 36.64
N ALA A 66 48.31 23.43 35.66
CA ALA A 66 48.81 23.62 34.30
C ALA A 66 50.00 24.59 34.27
N VAL A 67 49.90 25.73 34.97
CA VAL A 67 50.99 26.72 35.10
C VAL A 67 52.21 26.12 35.79
N ASP A 68 52.02 25.37 36.89
CA ASP A 68 53.12 24.68 37.59
C ASP A 68 53.83 23.64 36.69
N ASN A 69 53.10 23.03 35.75
CA ASN A 69 53.64 22.11 34.76
C ASN A 69 54.17 22.81 33.49
N GLY A 70 54.33 24.14 33.52
CA GLY A 70 54.99 24.90 32.46
C GLY A 70 54.04 25.47 31.40
N TYR A 71 52.73 25.56 31.67
CA TYR A 71 51.81 26.23 30.75
C TYR A 71 52.11 27.74 30.68
N PRO A 72 52.51 28.28 29.51
CA PRO A 72 53.12 29.61 29.42
C PRO A 72 52.11 30.75 29.19
N SER A 73 50.81 30.47 29.21
CA SER A 73 49.76 31.40 28.76
C SER A 73 48.71 31.70 29.84
N SER A 74 47.83 32.67 29.58
CA SER A 74 46.80 33.12 30.52
C SER A 74 45.65 32.12 30.71
N LEU A 75 44.80 32.37 31.71
CA LEU A 75 43.59 31.60 31.98
C LEU A 75 42.66 31.54 30.76
N ASP A 76 42.51 32.66 30.04
CA ASP A 76 41.64 32.73 28.86
C ASP A 76 42.13 31.83 27.73
N THR A 77 43.46 31.80 27.49
CA THR A 77 44.07 30.91 26.51
C THR A 77 43.93 29.46 26.93
N TRP A 78 44.07 29.16 28.21
CA TRP A 78 43.88 27.82 28.75
C TRP A 78 42.42 27.35 28.55
N LEU A 79 41.43 28.18 28.90
CA LEU A 79 40.01 27.88 28.66
C LEU A 79 39.70 27.63 27.19
N ALA A 80 40.25 28.46 26.30
CA ALA A 80 40.08 28.28 24.85
C ALA A 80 40.67 26.95 24.36
N SER A 81 41.81 26.52 24.93
CA SER A 81 42.46 25.25 24.58
C SER A 81 41.68 24.00 24.99
N LEU A 82 40.78 24.12 25.96
CA LEU A 82 39.93 23.00 26.42
C LEU A 82 38.74 22.73 25.48
N LYS A 83 38.43 23.67 24.59
CA LYS A 83 37.36 23.51 23.61
C LYS A 83 37.92 22.77 22.40
N GLY A 84 37.45 21.53 22.19
CA GLY A 84 37.70 20.82 20.94
C GLY A 84 37.03 21.51 19.76
N ASP A 85 37.54 21.26 18.56
CA ASP A 85 36.90 21.73 17.33
C ASP A 85 35.44 21.24 17.26
N PRO A 86 34.53 22.02 16.66
CA PRO A 86 33.20 21.52 16.34
C PRO A 86 33.31 20.19 15.59
N GLY A 87 32.55 19.19 16.02
CA GLY A 87 32.51 17.91 15.31
C GLY A 87 32.13 18.12 13.84
N GLU A 88 32.67 17.27 12.96
CA GLU A 88 32.31 17.25 11.54
C GLU A 88 30.79 17.20 11.40
N LYS A 89 30.27 17.97 10.44
CA LYS A 89 28.85 17.93 10.11
C LYS A 89 28.52 16.52 9.61
N GLY A 90 27.55 15.86 10.25
CA GLY A 90 27.11 14.53 9.82
C GLY A 90 26.74 14.54 8.34
N ASP A 91 27.28 13.57 7.59
CA ASP A 91 27.06 13.47 6.15
C ASP A 91 25.57 13.45 5.82
N THR A 92 25.27 14.25 4.81
CA THR A 92 23.95 14.63 4.28
C THR A 92 22.93 13.49 4.32
N ALA A 93 21.74 13.81 4.86
CA ALA A 93 20.58 12.93 4.90
C ALA A 93 20.40 12.21 3.56
N LEU A 94 20.35 10.88 3.61
CA LEU A 94 20.01 10.00 2.49
C LEU A 94 18.86 10.64 1.67
N SER A 95 19.15 11.10 0.47
CA SER A 95 18.12 11.64 -0.42
C SER A 95 17.52 10.50 -1.22
N VAL A 96 16.18 10.50 -1.33
CA VAL A 96 15.44 9.52 -2.13
C VAL A 96 14.56 10.29 -3.10
N LYS A 97 14.71 10.00 -4.40
CA LYS A 97 13.85 10.54 -5.45
C LYS A 97 13.37 9.46 -6.39
N VAL A 98 12.24 9.72 -7.02
CA VAL A 98 11.74 8.91 -8.13
C VAL A 98 12.50 9.30 -9.39
N GLY A 99 13.04 8.31 -10.09
CA GLY A 99 13.67 8.46 -11.40
C GLY A 99 12.64 8.31 -12.52
N SER A 100 12.86 7.32 -13.37
CA SER A 100 11.98 6.94 -14.46
C SER A 100 10.79 6.11 -13.99
N VAL A 101 9.63 6.32 -14.63
CA VAL A 101 8.44 5.49 -14.48
C VAL A 101 8.01 5.07 -15.89
N LYS A 102 8.01 3.76 -16.17
CA LYS A 102 7.70 3.23 -17.51
C LYS A 102 7.01 1.87 -17.45
N SER A 103 6.45 1.44 -18.57
CA SER A 103 6.00 0.06 -18.78
C SER A 103 7.13 -0.81 -19.34
N GLY A 104 7.17 -2.08 -18.96
CA GLY A 104 8.12 -3.08 -19.47
C GLY A 104 7.63 -4.49 -19.19
N ASP A 105 8.39 -5.55 -19.49
CA ASP A 105 7.85 -6.92 -19.43
C ASP A 105 7.55 -7.42 -18.01
N THR A 106 8.27 -6.92 -17.01
CA THR A 106 8.15 -7.33 -15.60
C THR A 106 8.12 -6.13 -14.67
N THR A 107 7.40 -6.27 -13.55
CA THR A 107 7.34 -5.22 -12.52
C THR A 107 8.63 -5.24 -11.72
N THR A 108 9.42 -4.16 -11.80
CA THR A 108 10.72 -4.06 -11.14
C THR A 108 10.94 -2.66 -10.56
N VAL A 109 11.76 -2.60 -9.51
CA VAL A 109 12.29 -1.35 -8.95
C VAL A 109 13.80 -1.46 -8.95
N THR A 110 14.49 -0.49 -9.54
CA THR A 110 15.96 -0.44 -9.60
C THR A 110 16.47 0.87 -9.03
N ASN A 111 17.59 0.82 -8.31
CA ASN A 111 18.30 2.04 -7.89
C ASN A 111 19.35 2.40 -8.95
N SER A 112 19.15 3.52 -9.65
CA SER A 112 20.15 4.10 -10.56
C SER A 112 20.99 5.20 -9.92
N GLY A 113 20.73 5.52 -8.64
CA GLY A 113 21.46 6.50 -7.85
C GLY A 113 22.71 5.96 -7.16
N THR A 114 23.16 6.67 -6.13
CA THR A 114 24.27 6.27 -5.27
C THR A 114 23.76 5.77 -3.91
N ASN A 115 24.66 5.35 -3.02
CA ASN A 115 24.29 4.94 -1.66
C ASN A 115 23.76 6.08 -0.78
N THR A 116 23.94 7.34 -1.21
CA THR A 116 23.54 8.53 -0.46
C THR A 116 22.54 9.41 -1.22
N ASP A 117 22.41 9.26 -2.54
CA ASP A 117 21.36 9.86 -3.37
C ASP A 117 20.66 8.76 -4.20
N LEU A 118 19.68 8.11 -3.59
CA LEU A 118 18.92 7.00 -4.18
C LEU A 118 17.99 7.53 -5.27
N VAL A 119 18.05 6.92 -6.45
CA VAL A 119 17.15 7.19 -7.58
C VAL A 119 16.42 5.92 -7.90
N LEU A 120 15.15 5.85 -7.50
CA LEU A 120 14.34 4.66 -7.70
C LEU A 120 13.59 4.76 -9.03
N ASP A 121 13.97 3.90 -9.97
CA ASP A 121 13.29 3.70 -11.24
C ASP A 121 12.26 2.59 -11.12
N PHE A 122 11.06 2.85 -11.62
CA PHE A 122 9.93 1.92 -11.59
C PHE A 122 9.59 1.47 -13.01
N THR A 123 9.60 0.15 -13.21
CA THR A 123 9.03 -0.47 -14.42
C THR A 123 7.82 -1.28 -14.00
N PHE A 124 6.68 -1.07 -14.66
CA PHE A 124 5.47 -1.83 -14.43
C PHE A 124 5.26 -2.83 -15.56
N ALA A 125 5.03 -4.11 -15.19
CA ALA A 125 4.57 -5.10 -16.14
C ALA A 125 3.24 -4.67 -16.75
N PRO A 126 2.97 -4.96 -18.03
CA PRO A 126 1.61 -4.94 -18.51
C PRO A 126 0.75 -5.87 -17.63
N LYS A 127 -0.28 -5.32 -16.98
CA LYS A 127 -1.37 -6.11 -16.39
C LYS A 127 -1.92 -7.06 -17.46
N ASP A 128 -1.96 -8.34 -17.14
CA ASP A 128 -2.85 -9.25 -17.83
C ASP A 128 -4.26 -8.65 -17.88
N LEU A 129 -4.92 -8.78 -19.04
CA LEU A 129 -6.26 -8.20 -19.23
C LEU A 129 -7.31 -8.77 -18.26
N GLU A 130 -6.97 -9.83 -17.52
CA GLU A 130 -7.87 -10.52 -16.59
C GLU A 130 -8.34 -9.64 -15.41
N GLY A 131 -7.68 -8.50 -15.15
CA GLY A 131 -8.06 -7.55 -14.10
C GLY A 131 -8.70 -6.23 -14.56
N LEU A 132 -8.84 -5.97 -15.87
CA LEU A 132 -9.29 -4.68 -16.42
C LEU A 132 -10.80 -4.67 -16.71
N ALA A 133 -11.64 -4.97 -15.72
CA ALA A 133 -13.09 -5.05 -15.94
C ALA A 133 -13.86 -3.72 -15.76
N SER A 134 -13.25 -2.58 -15.40
CA SER A 134 -14.05 -1.35 -15.24
C SER A 134 -13.38 0.02 -15.42
N TYR A 135 -12.09 0.12 -15.74
CA TYR A 135 -11.39 1.42 -15.79
C TYR A 135 -10.46 1.61 -17.00
N ALA A 136 -10.35 0.62 -17.89
CA ALA A 136 -9.52 0.73 -19.08
C ALA A 136 -10.12 1.74 -20.06
N THR A 137 -9.37 2.79 -20.38
CA THR A 137 -9.73 3.74 -21.44
C THR A 137 -9.23 3.23 -22.80
N HIS A 138 -9.67 3.85 -23.90
CA HIS A 138 -9.28 3.45 -25.26
C HIS A 138 -7.75 3.55 -25.47
N ASP A 139 -7.08 4.47 -24.78
CA ASP A 139 -5.64 4.67 -24.86
C ASP A 139 -4.85 3.56 -24.15
N ASP A 140 -5.40 2.98 -23.08
CA ASP A 140 -4.78 1.87 -22.34
C ASP A 140 -4.69 0.59 -23.17
N LEU A 141 -5.61 0.41 -24.15
CA LEU A 141 -5.70 -0.77 -25.01
C LEU A 141 -4.75 -0.70 -26.22
N ASN A 142 -4.31 0.50 -26.63
CA ASN A 142 -3.40 0.68 -27.77
C ASN A 142 -2.02 0.03 -27.55
N GLY A 143 -1.63 -0.23 -26.30
CA GLY A 143 -0.40 -0.93 -25.95
C GLY A 143 -0.48 -2.46 -26.00
N TYR A 144 -1.68 -3.04 -25.85
CA TYR A 144 -1.87 -4.50 -25.72
C TYR A 144 -2.25 -5.18 -27.02
N VAL A 145 -3.03 -4.51 -27.87
CA VAL A 145 -3.42 -5.02 -29.17
C VAL A 145 -2.85 -4.10 -30.23
N LYS A 146 -1.54 -4.19 -30.48
CA LYS A 146 -0.98 -3.50 -31.64
C LYS A 146 -1.68 -4.02 -32.88
N THR A 147 -2.24 -3.13 -33.69
CA THR A 147 -2.80 -3.46 -35.02
C THR A 147 -1.80 -4.25 -35.86
N SER A 148 -0.49 -4.04 -35.67
CA SER A 148 0.59 -4.82 -36.29
C SER A 148 0.58 -6.31 -35.94
N VAL A 149 0.16 -6.68 -34.72
CA VAL A 149 0.03 -8.08 -34.28
C VAL A 149 -1.24 -8.70 -34.89
N LEU A 150 -2.34 -7.94 -34.96
CA LEU A 150 -3.54 -8.38 -35.70
C LEU A 150 -3.25 -8.58 -37.19
N THR A 151 -2.49 -7.69 -37.82
CA THR A 151 -2.07 -7.82 -39.23
C THR A 151 -1.08 -8.95 -39.48
N GLY A 152 -0.38 -9.41 -38.44
CA GLY A 152 0.53 -10.56 -38.50
C GLY A 152 -0.20 -11.90 -38.55
N TYR A 153 -1.40 -11.98 -37.97
CA TYR A 153 -2.26 -13.17 -38.04
C TYR A 153 -3.27 -13.10 -39.18
N TYR A 154 -3.82 -11.92 -39.49
CA TYR A 154 -4.76 -11.69 -40.58
C TYR A 154 -4.64 -10.26 -41.15
N THR A 155 -4.45 -10.11 -42.46
CA THR A 155 -4.57 -8.81 -43.15
C THR A 155 -5.98 -8.22 -42.99
N SER A 156 -6.16 -6.91 -43.20
CA SER A 156 -7.50 -6.29 -43.19
C SER A 156 -8.48 -7.03 -44.10
N ALA A 157 -8.02 -7.50 -45.27
CA ALA A 157 -8.81 -8.31 -46.19
C ALA A 157 -9.17 -9.70 -45.63
N GLN A 158 -8.27 -10.35 -44.88
CA GLN A 158 -8.56 -11.62 -44.21
C GLN A 158 -9.49 -11.45 -43.00
N LEU A 159 -9.42 -10.30 -42.33
CA LEU A 159 -10.31 -9.93 -41.23
C LEU A 159 -11.71 -9.62 -41.76
N ASP A 160 -11.80 -8.86 -42.84
CA ASP A 160 -13.04 -8.65 -43.59
C ASP A 160 -13.60 -9.98 -44.12
N ALA A 161 -12.77 -10.89 -44.62
CA ALA A 161 -13.21 -12.22 -45.04
C ALA A 161 -13.74 -13.05 -43.87
N LYS A 162 -13.15 -12.95 -42.67
CA LYS A 162 -13.63 -13.66 -41.47
C LYS A 162 -14.85 -13.01 -40.83
N LEU A 163 -14.95 -11.69 -40.87
CA LEU A 163 -16.10 -10.94 -40.41
C LEU A 163 -17.28 -11.13 -41.37
N SER A 164 -17.00 -11.15 -42.67
CA SER A 164 -17.95 -11.58 -43.70
C SER A 164 -18.32 -13.04 -43.53
N ALA A 165 -17.41 -13.93 -43.10
CA ALA A 165 -17.71 -15.33 -42.78
C ALA A 165 -18.46 -15.53 -41.45
N LYS A 166 -18.44 -14.55 -40.53
CA LYS A 166 -19.27 -14.52 -39.31
C LYS A 166 -20.61 -13.82 -39.54
N ALA A 167 -20.63 -12.84 -40.42
CA ALA A 167 -21.83 -12.27 -41.01
C ALA A 167 -22.43 -13.21 -42.07
N ASP A 168 -21.69 -14.25 -42.49
CA ASP A 168 -22.14 -15.27 -43.42
C ASP A 168 -23.20 -16.11 -42.72
N LEU A 169 -24.40 -15.87 -43.20
CA LEU A 169 -25.45 -16.84 -43.38
C LEU A 169 -26.09 -17.42 -42.13
N ALA A 170 -25.49 -17.57 -40.96
CA ALA A 170 -26.14 -18.29 -39.85
C ALA A 170 -27.28 -17.52 -39.14
N MET A 171 -27.18 -16.18 -39.03
CA MET A 171 -28.30 -15.36 -38.52
C MET A 171 -29.33 -15.07 -39.62
N VAL A 172 -28.92 -15.18 -40.88
CA VAL A 172 -29.80 -15.23 -42.06
C VAL A 172 -30.36 -16.64 -42.26
N ALA A 173 -29.80 -17.71 -41.67
CA ALA A 173 -30.15 -19.12 -41.91
C ALA A 173 -31.43 -19.56 -41.20
N ASN A 174 -32.06 -18.68 -40.42
CA ASN A 174 -33.48 -18.82 -40.11
C ASN A 174 -34.38 -18.47 -41.32
N ILE A 175 -33.81 -17.89 -42.36
CA ILE A 175 -34.34 -17.81 -43.72
C ILE A 175 -33.66 -18.95 -44.48
N ALA A 176 -34.45 -19.82 -45.11
CA ALA A 176 -33.98 -21.06 -45.74
C ALA A 176 -32.67 -20.89 -46.55
N ASP A 177 -31.79 -21.90 -46.50
CA ASP A 177 -30.55 -21.93 -47.28
C ASP A 177 -30.78 -21.59 -48.77
N LYS A 178 -29.81 -20.95 -49.41
CA LYS A 178 -29.89 -20.43 -50.78
C LYS A 178 -30.36 -21.49 -51.78
N ASP A 179 -29.93 -22.74 -51.62
CA ASP A 179 -30.32 -23.84 -52.51
C ASP A 179 -31.80 -24.20 -52.34
N THR A 180 -32.32 -24.09 -51.12
CA THR A 180 -33.75 -24.30 -50.82
C THR A 180 -34.61 -23.20 -51.43
N VAL A 181 -34.19 -21.93 -51.33
CA VAL A 181 -34.89 -20.79 -51.94
C VAL A 181 -34.89 -20.91 -53.46
N GLN A 182 -33.76 -21.28 -54.07
CA GLN A 182 -33.67 -21.47 -55.51
C GLN A 182 -34.54 -22.63 -55.99
N SER A 183 -34.59 -23.74 -55.23
CA SER A 183 -35.47 -24.87 -55.53
C SER A 183 -36.95 -24.47 -55.51
N PHE A 184 -37.36 -23.67 -54.52
CA PHE A 184 -38.73 -23.14 -54.47
C PHE A 184 -39.02 -22.18 -55.62
N SER A 185 -38.09 -21.30 -55.98
CA SER A 185 -38.25 -20.42 -57.15
C SER A 185 -38.51 -21.23 -58.42
N ASN A 186 -37.68 -22.25 -58.69
CA ASN A 186 -37.84 -23.10 -59.87
C ASN A 186 -39.19 -23.84 -59.89
N LYS A 187 -39.67 -24.30 -58.72
CA LYS A 187 -40.99 -24.92 -58.59
C LYS A 187 -42.12 -23.93 -58.84
N VAL A 188 -41.99 -22.69 -58.38
CA VAL A 188 -42.96 -21.62 -58.64
C VAL A 188 -43.03 -21.29 -60.14
N ASP A 189 -41.89 -21.24 -60.83
CA ASP A 189 -41.85 -21.02 -62.28
C ASP A 189 -42.54 -22.15 -63.04
N GLN A 190 -42.29 -23.40 -62.64
CA GLN A 190 -42.97 -24.57 -63.21
C GLN A 190 -44.48 -24.54 -62.96
N LEU A 191 -44.91 -24.17 -61.76
CA LEU A 191 -46.33 -24.04 -61.43
C LEU A 191 -46.99 -22.95 -62.29
N THR A 192 -46.32 -21.82 -62.45
CA THR A 192 -46.79 -20.70 -63.29
C THR A 192 -46.97 -21.14 -64.75
N ALA A 193 -46.00 -21.88 -65.29
CA ALA A 193 -46.11 -22.43 -66.64
C ALA A 193 -47.26 -23.43 -66.80
N LEU A 194 -47.49 -24.28 -65.79
CA LEU A 194 -48.60 -25.24 -65.80
C LEU A 194 -49.96 -24.55 -65.78
N VAL A 195 -50.13 -23.55 -64.90
CA VAL A 195 -51.37 -22.75 -64.82
C VAL A 195 -51.65 -22.08 -66.16
N ASN A 196 -50.65 -21.43 -66.76
CA ASN A 196 -50.81 -20.81 -68.08
C ASN A 196 -51.22 -21.82 -69.17
N SER A 197 -50.67 -23.04 -69.14
CA SER A 197 -51.05 -24.09 -70.09
C SER A 197 -52.48 -24.59 -69.88
N GLN A 198 -52.92 -24.70 -68.62
CA GLN A 198 -54.29 -25.04 -68.27
C GLN A 198 -55.27 -23.96 -68.72
N ASP A 199 -54.94 -22.68 -68.52
CA ASP A 199 -55.75 -21.55 -68.97
C ASP A 199 -55.97 -21.59 -70.49
N GLN A 200 -54.92 -21.88 -71.28
CA GLN A 200 -55.04 -22.04 -72.73
C GLN A 200 -55.91 -23.23 -73.12
N THR A 201 -55.82 -24.34 -72.37
CA THR A 201 -56.66 -25.52 -72.60
C THR A 201 -58.13 -25.22 -72.34
N ILE A 202 -58.43 -24.50 -71.24
CA ILE A 202 -59.79 -24.07 -70.90
C ILE A 202 -60.34 -23.12 -71.96
N ALA A 203 -59.54 -22.17 -72.45
CA ALA A 203 -59.95 -21.28 -73.54
C ALA A 203 -60.27 -22.05 -74.83
N GLY A 204 -59.48 -23.07 -75.16
CA GLY A 204 -59.74 -23.97 -76.29
C GLY A 204 -61.04 -24.74 -76.14
N LEU A 205 -61.29 -25.33 -74.97
CA LEU A 205 -62.53 -26.04 -74.67
C LEU A 205 -63.75 -25.11 -74.71
N GLN A 206 -63.63 -23.88 -74.21
CA GLN A 206 -64.70 -22.87 -74.29
C GLN A 206 -65.03 -22.52 -75.74
N THR A 207 -64.00 -22.40 -76.59
CA THR A 207 -64.17 -22.16 -78.02
C THR A 207 -64.91 -23.33 -78.68
N GLN A 208 -64.49 -24.57 -78.41
CA GLN A 208 -65.16 -25.77 -78.93
C GLN A 208 -66.61 -25.87 -78.46
N LEU A 209 -66.89 -25.58 -77.19
CA LEU A 209 -68.26 -25.56 -76.64
C LEU A 209 -69.13 -24.52 -77.34
N ASN A 210 -68.61 -23.31 -77.55
CA ASN A 210 -69.31 -22.25 -78.27
C ASN A 210 -69.61 -22.67 -79.72
N THR A 211 -68.66 -23.33 -80.40
CA THR A 211 -68.87 -23.89 -81.74
C THR A 211 -69.95 -24.96 -81.74
N ALA A 212 -69.93 -25.91 -80.80
CA ALA A 212 -70.93 -26.97 -80.70
C ALA A 212 -72.32 -26.41 -80.40
N LEU A 213 -72.44 -25.40 -79.53
CA LEU A 213 -73.71 -24.74 -79.22
C LEU A 213 -74.28 -24.02 -80.44
N ALA A 214 -73.43 -23.36 -81.24
CA ALA A 214 -73.83 -22.73 -82.49
C ALA A 214 -74.32 -23.77 -83.52
N GLN A 215 -73.59 -24.88 -83.69
CA GLN A 215 -74.00 -25.98 -84.56
C GLN A 215 -75.35 -26.58 -84.13
N LEU A 216 -75.54 -26.84 -82.83
CA LEU A 216 -76.80 -27.35 -82.29
C LEU A 216 -77.97 -26.39 -82.58
N LYS A 217 -77.75 -25.08 -82.39
CA LYS A 217 -78.76 -24.06 -82.71
C LYS A 217 -79.16 -24.08 -84.18
N THR A 218 -78.20 -24.27 -85.09
CA THR A 218 -78.46 -24.39 -86.54
C THR A 218 -79.29 -25.65 -86.86
N VAL A 219 -78.91 -26.81 -86.30
CA VAL A 219 -79.66 -28.06 -86.51
C VAL A 219 -81.09 -27.96 -85.99
N MET A 220 -81.29 -27.38 -84.80
CA MET A 220 -82.63 -27.16 -84.25
C MET A 220 -83.48 -26.21 -85.11
N ALA A 221 -82.86 -25.19 -85.73
CA ALA A 221 -83.57 -24.30 -86.65
C ALA A 221 -84.02 -25.04 -87.94
N GLN A 222 -83.17 -25.91 -88.49
CA GLN A 222 -83.49 -26.74 -89.65
C GLN A 222 -84.63 -27.74 -89.37
N LEU A 223 -84.65 -28.34 -88.17
CA LEU A 223 -85.76 -29.21 -87.75
C LEU A 223 -87.09 -28.45 -87.72
N LYS A 224 -87.09 -27.24 -87.16
CA LYS A 224 -88.29 -26.41 -87.07
C LYS A 224 -88.86 -26.07 -88.44
N THR A 225 -88.02 -25.72 -89.42
CA THR A 225 -88.48 -25.42 -90.79
C THR A 225 -89.05 -26.65 -91.50
N THR A 226 -88.53 -27.84 -91.22
CA THR A 226 -89.01 -29.09 -91.85
C THR A 226 -90.43 -29.46 -91.39
N THR A 227 -90.76 -29.23 -90.11
CA THR A 227 -92.12 -29.42 -89.58
C THR A 227 -93.16 -28.43 -90.13
N THR A 228 -92.78 -27.20 -90.48
CA THR A 228 -93.74 -26.21 -91.02
C THR A 228 -94.09 -26.45 -92.49
N THR A 229 -93.27 -27.20 -93.24
CA THR A 229 -93.54 -27.53 -94.66
C THR A 229 -94.27 -28.87 -94.85
N THR A 230 -94.53 -29.61 -93.77
CA THR A 230 -95.23 -30.92 -93.80
C THR A 230 -96.54 -30.94 -93.02
N SER A 231 -97.15 -29.79 -92.74
CA SER A 231 -98.53 -29.65 -92.24
C SER A 231 -99.40 -28.86 -93.22
#